data_AF-A0A835FA26-F1
#
_entry.id   AF-A0A835FA26-F1
#
_cell.length_a   1.000
_cell.length_b   1.000
_cell.length_c   1.000
_cell.angle_alpha   90.00
_cell.angle_beta   90.00
_cell.angle_gamma   90.00
#
_symmetry.space_group_name_H-M   'P 1'
#
loop_
_entity.id
_entity.type
_entity.pdbx_description
1 polymer ?
#
loop_
_entity_poly.entity_id
_entity_poly.type
_entity_poly.pdbx_seq_one_letter_code
_entity_poly.pdbx_strand_id
1 'polypeptide(L)'
;MGGEVGRKGIPSLLKSPSPRGETEAASLQQEHIASNITQVQSLSILASVSLVGWTPLVELKRIVEKDDVNARIVGKLEFYQPLCSVKDRGALRFVAVMPAEYSLDKQILLRKMSFCMIIAHVHLYVGPEIWKDTAGKVDIFVAGSGTGGTVSGVGKYLKMKNPALKVICVEPAESPVISGGKPSRHKIQGVGPGFVPKNLDTSVIDEIITVTAEDAMANAKRLAREEGLLVGISSGANLAACLKVYAAANSNSSDWIYLYLFSIFILFNVSRWLHEKRTKGR
;
A
#
# COMPACT_ATOMS: atom_id res chain seq x y z
N MET A 1 11.64 -12.13 -31.68
CA MET A 1 11.54 -12.19 -30.21
C MET A 1 12.25 -10.97 -29.64
N GLY A 2 11.54 -9.87 -29.41
CA GLY A 2 12.09 -8.66 -28.81
C GLY A 2 11.65 -8.58 -27.36
N GLY A 3 12.57 -8.83 -26.42
CA GLY A 3 12.30 -8.67 -24.99
C GLY A 3 12.21 -7.19 -24.65
N GLU A 4 11.11 -6.77 -24.02
CA GLU A 4 11.01 -5.42 -23.44
C GLU A 4 12.06 -5.28 -22.33
N VAL A 5 13.14 -4.57 -22.65
CA VAL A 5 14.12 -4.10 -21.68
C VAL A 5 13.41 -3.05 -20.82
N GLY A 6 12.96 -3.45 -19.63
CA GLY A 6 12.43 -2.51 -18.64
C GLY A 6 13.45 -1.41 -18.35
N ARG A 7 12.97 -0.17 -18.17
CA ARG A 7 13.83 0.99 -17.85
C ARG A 7 14.70 0.65 -16.63
N LYS A 8 16.03 0.76 -16.81
CA LYS A 8 17.04 0.52 -15.77
C LYS A 8 16.68 1.34 -14.53
N GLY A 9 16.40 0.68 -13.41
CA GLY A 9 16.46 1.34 -12.10
C GLY A 9 17.87 1.89 -11.86
N ILE A 10 17.95 3.06 -11.25
CA ILE A 10 19.23 3.71 -10.97
C ILE A 10 19.97 2.88 -9.90
N PRO A 11 21.23 2.46 -10.13
CA PRO A 11 22.04 1.83 -9.09
C PRO A 11 22.15 2.75 -7.87
N SER A 12 22.08 2.17 -6.66
CA SER A 12 22.29 2.87 -5.38
C SER A 12 23.47 3.85 -5.48
N LEU A 13 23.24 5.13 -5.14
CA LEU A 13 24.26 6.19 -5.12
C LEU A 13 25.24 6.08 -3.94
N LEU A 14 25.16 5.02 -3.14
CA LEU A 14 26.13 4.72 -2.10
C LEU A 14 27.02 3.57 -2.58
N LYS A 15 28.24 3.92 -3.03
CA LYS A 15 29.33 2.95 -3.17
C LYS A 15 29.55 2.27 -1.82
N SER A 16 29.33 0.97 -1.74
CA SER A 16 29.99 0.16 -0.72
C SER A 16 31.49 0.11 -1.06
N PRO A 17 32.40 0.20 -0.07
CA PRO A 17 33.81 -0.03 -0.33
C PRO A 17 33.99 -1.50 -0.73
N SER A 18 34.52 -1.72 -1.94
CA SER A 18 34.95 -3.04 -2.38
C SER A 18 36.28 -3.40 -1.70
N PRO A 19 36.51 -4.68 -1.40
CA PRO A 19 37.81 -5.29 -1.58
C PRO A 19 37.82 -6.13 -2.86
N ARG A 20 38.98 -6.09 -3.51
CA ARG A 20 39.33 -6.69 -4.81
C ARG A 20 39.16 -8.21 -4.80
N GLY A 21 38.76 -8.76 -5.94
CA GLY A 21 38.84 -10.20 -6.24
C GLY A 21 37.70 -10.64 -7.15
N GLU A 22 37.93 -10.62 -8.46
CA GLU A 22 36.99 -11.10 -9.47
C GLU A 22 36.75 -12.61 -9.36
N THR A 23 35.50 -13.02 -9.50
CA THR A 23 35.10 -14.10 -10.42
C THR A 23 33.61 -13.93 -10.74
N GLU A 24 33.34 -13.60 -12.01
CA GLU A 24 32.02 -13.51 -12.60
C GLU A 24 31.38 -14.91 -12.70
N ALA A 25 30.23 -15.12 -12.05
CA ALA A 25 29.12 -15.99 -12.50
C ALA A 25 28.06 -16.17 -11.40
N ALA A 26 27.21 -15.16 -11.19
CA ALA A 26 25.87 -15.36 -10.60
C ALA A 26 25.00 -14.13 -10.88
N SER A 27 23.96 -14.29 -11.69
CA SER A 27 22.90 -13.33 -11.90
C SER A 27 22.13 -13.11 -10.60
N LEU A 28 22.54 -12.13 -9.79
CA LEU A 28 21.84 -11.72 -8.57
C LEU A 28 20.73 -10.72 -8.93
N GLN A 29 19.47 -11.14 -8.75
CA GLN A 29 18.30 -10.27 -8.82
C GLN A 29 18.44 -9.16 -7.77
N GLN A 30 18.57 -7.92 -8.23
CA GLN A 30 18.80 -6.76 -7.38
C GLN A 30 17.46 -6.12 -6.96
N GLU A 31 17.30 -5.83 -5.66
CA GLU A 31 16.11 -5.18 -5.09
C GLU A 31 16.02 -3.70 -5.53
N HIS A 32 14.79 -3.20 -5.75
CA HIS A 32 14.52 -1.81 -6.16
C HIS A 32 13.72 -1.06 -5.09
N ILE A 33 14.29 -0.94 -3.90
CA ILE A 33 13.67 -0.24 -2.76
C ILE A 33 14.33 1.14 -2.61
N ALA A 34 13.52 2.20 -2.61
CA ALA A 34 14.02 3.56 -2.49
C ALA A 34 14.29 3.89 -1.02
N SER A 35 15.50 4.38 -0.73
CA SER A 35 15.88 4.82 0.62
C SER A 35 15.63 6.31 0.88
N ASN A 36 15.28 7.12 -0.13
CA ASN A 36 15.03 8.57 -0.05
C ASN A 36 14.10 9.07 -1.18
N ILE A 37 13.41 10.21 -0.97
CA ILE A 37 12.14 10.59 -1.65
C ILE A 37 12.22 11.60 -2.82
N THR A 38 13.39 12.03 -3.26
CA THR A 38 13.49 13.11 -4.27
C THR A 38 14.00 12.62 -5.62
N GLN A 39 13.08 12.36 -6.56
CA GLN A 39 13.25 12.59 -8.00
C GLN A 39 11.99 12.18 -8.80
N VAL A 40 11.32 13.16 -9.42
CA VAL A 40 10.35 12.92 -10.50
C VAL A 40 10.65 13.91 -11.62
N GLN A 41 11.05 13.39 -12.79
CA GLN A 41 11.25 14.18 -14.01
C GLN A 41 9.92 14.37 -14.75
N SER A 42 9.80 15.54 -15.36
CA SER A 42 8.67 16.05 -16.17
C SER A 42 8.53 15.32 -17.51
N LEU A 43 7.30 15.27 -18.06
CA LEU A 43 7.00 15.34 -19.52
C LEU A 43 5.46 15.45 -19.77
N SER A 44 5.10 15.88 -20.99
CA SER A 44 3.85 16.51 -21.46
C SER A 44 2.55 15.66 -21.41
N ILE A 45 1.38 16.28 -21.64
CA ILE A 45 -0.03 15.83 -21.42
C ILE A 45 -0.41 14.36 -21.75
N LEU A 46 0.30 13.64 -22.64
CA LEU A 46 0.17 12.17 -22.82
C LEU A 46 0.82 11.35 -21.68
N ALA A 47 1.62 12.00 -20.86
CA ALA A 47 2.30 11.46 -19.68
C ALA A 47 1.37 11.33 -18.47
N SER A 48 0.30 12.13 -18.35
CA SER A 48 -0.56 12.12 -17.15
C SER A 48 -1.15 10.73 -16.86
N VAL A 49 -1.49 9.97 -17.91
CA VAL A 49 -1.93 8.57 -17.81
C VAL A 49 -0.76 7.62 -17.51
N SER A 50 0.41 7.89 -18.08
CA SER A 50 1.63 7.09 -17.87
C SER A 50 2.25 7.27 -16.48
N LEU A 51 1.82 8.29 -15.72
CA LEU A 51 2.24 8.53 -14.34
C LEU A 51 1.48 7.68 -13.31
N VAL A 52 0.41 6.99 -13.72
CA VAL A 52 -0.33 6.12 -12.81
C VAL A 52 0.44 4.81 -12.62
N GLY A 53 0.78 4.55 -11.37
CA GLY A 53 1.51 3.36 -10.94
C GLY A 53 3.00 3.54 -10.75
N TRP A 54 3.70 2.42 -10.57
CA TRP A 54 5.12 2.42 -10.19
C TRP A 54 5.43 3.33 -9.00
N THR A 55 4.55 3.31 -8.00
CA THR A 55 4.73 4.10 -6.77
C THR A 55 5.90 3.57 -5.96
N PRO A 56 6.65 4.42 -5.24
CA PRO A 56 7.81 3.97 -4.48
C PRO A 56 7.46 2.99 -3.37
N LEU A 57 8.46 2.19 -3.00
CA LEU A 57 8.46 1.35 -1.81
C LEU A 57 9.53 1.86 -0.85
N VAL A 58 9.11 2.12 0.38
CA VAL A 58 9.95 2.76 1.40
C VAL A 58 9.92 1.95 2.68
N GLU A 59 11.09 1.61 3.17
CA GLU A 59 11.27 0.88 4.43
C GLU A 59 11.13 1.81 5.64
N LEU A 60 10.36 1.40 6.65
CA LEU A 60 10.06 2.20 7.85
C LEU A 60 11.10 1.98 8.95
N LYS A 61 12.30 2.52 8.77
CA LYS A 61 13.46 2.22 9.63
C LYS A 61 13.31 2.75 11.06
N ARG A 62 12.78 3.96 11.23
CA ARG A 62 12.77 4.64 12.54
C ARG A 62 11.69 4.09 13.46
N ILE A 63 10.54 3.69 12.92
CA ILE A 63 9.48 3.01 13.67
C ILE A 63 9.95 1.63 14.12
N VAL A 64 10.54 0.86 13.19
CA VAL A 64 11.02 -0.50 13.45
C VAL A 64 12.13 -0.51 14.52
N GLU A 65 13.10 0.42 14.43
CA GLU A 65 14.16 0.57 15.42
C GLU A 65 13.63 0.98 16.80
N LYS A 66 12.69 1.93 16.84
CA LYS A 66 12.14 2.46 18.10
C LYS A 66 11.26 1.45 18.85
N ASP A 67 10.54 0.61 18.12
CA ASP A 67 9.63 -0.39 18.68
C ASP A 67 10.29 -1.77 18.85
N ASP A 68 11.62 -1.86 18.62
CA ASP A 68 12.39 -3.12 18.66
C ASP A 68 11.76 -4.25 17.82
N VAL A 69 11.34 -3.88 16.60
CA VAL A 69 10.72 -4.80 15.65
C VAL A 69 11.82 -5.48 14.83
N ASN A 70 12.01 -6.78 14.99
CA ASN A 70 12.97 -7.57 14.22
C ASN A 70 12.38 -8.05 12.87
N ALA A 71 11.63 -7.18 12.19
CA ALA A 71 10.99 -7.47 10.91
C ALA A 71 11.09 -6.26 9.98
N ARG A 72 11.20 -6.51 8.67
CA ARG A 72 11.28 -5.42 7.68
C ARG A 72 9.88 -4.95 7.34
N ILE A 73 9.50 -3.76 7.82
CA ILE A 73 8.23 -3.13 7.44
C ILE A 73 8.45 -2.21 6.25
N VAL A 74 7.82 -2.52 5.11
CA VAL A 74 7.93 -1.72 3.89
C VAL A 74 6.58 -1.16 3.46
N GLY A 75 6.53 0.15 3.25
CA GLY A 75 5.36 0.90 2.83
C GLY A 75 5.30 1.12 1.31
N LYS A 76 4.22 0.68 0.66
CA LYS A 76 3.89 1.02 -0.74
C LYS A 76 3.18 2.37 -0.81
N LEU A 77 3.81 3.41 -1.37
CA LEU A 77 3.35 4.80 -1.22
C LEU A 77 2.31 5.22 -2.27
N GLU A 78 1.06 4.80 -2.11
CA GLU A 78 -0.02 5.14 -3.07
C GLU A 78 -0.48 6.60 -3.03
N PHE A 79 0.02 7.43 -2.11
CA PHE A 79 -0.15 8.90 -2.19
C PHE A 79 0.76 9.54 -3.25
N TYR A 80 1.71 8.81 -3.82
CA TYR A 80 2.52 9.28 -4.97
C TYR A 80 1.82 9.12 -6.32
N GLN A 81 0.60 8.57 -6.33
CA GLN A 81 -0.24 8.63 -7.53
C GLN A 81 -0.53 10.10 -7.90
N PRO A 82 -0.80 10.42 -9.18
CA PRO A 82 -0.98 11.81 -9.64
C PRO A 82 -2.05 12.62 -8.90
N LEU A 83 -3.14 11.98 -8.47
CA LEU A 83 -4.23 12.57 -7.67
C LEU A 83 -4.17 12.07 -6.21
N CYS A 84 -2.99 11.63 -5.79
CA CYS A 84 -2.67 11.23 -4.43
C CYS A 84 -3.58 10.13 -3.89
N SER A 85 -4.01 9.15 -4.68
CA SER A 85 -4.72 7.97 -4.18
C SER A 85 -4.59 6.74 -5.08
N VAL A 86 -4.64 5.56 -4.45
CA VAL A 86 -4.80 4.25 -5.13
C VAL A 86 -5.97 4.24 -6.13
N LYS A 87 -6.97 5.10 -5.94
CA LYS A 87 -8.15 5.19 -6.79
C LYS A 87 -7.81 5.58 -8.23
N ASP A 88 -6.67 6.24 -8.46
CA ASP A 88 -6.18 6.62 -9.79
C ASP A 88 -6.00 5.40 -10.69
N ARG A 89 -5.50 4.30 -10.12
CA ARG A 89 -5.31 3.03 -10.85
C ARG A 89 -6.63 2.45 -11.35
N GLY A 90 -7.64 2.44 -10.48
CA GLY A 90 -8.97 1.92 -10.80
C GLY A 90 -9.72 2.82 -11.78
N ALA A 91 -9.63 4.15 -11.59
CA ALA A 91 -10.24 5.14 -12.45
C ALA A 91 -9.64 5.11 -13.87
N LEU A 92 -8.31 5.03 -13.98
CA LEU A 92 -7.66 4.91 -15.27
C LEU A 92 -8.06 3.62 -15.99
N ARG A 93 -8.07 2.48 -15.28
CA ARG A 93 -8.49 1.21 -15.87
C ARG A 93 -9.94 1.29 -16.32
N PHE A 94 -10.80 1.92 -15.54
CA PHE A 94 -12.19 2.13 -15.87
C PHE A 94 -12.36 2.93 -17.16
N VAL A 95 -11.71 4.08 -17.30
CA VAL A 95 -11.73 4.89 -18.53
C VAL A 95 -11.18 4.10 -19.73
N ALA A 96 -10.11 3.33 -19.53
CA ALA A 96 -9.48 2.57 -20.61
C ALA A 96 -10.32 1.40 -21.16
N VAL A 97 -11.20 0.81 -20.34
CA VAL A 97 -12.03 -0.35 -20.73
C VAL A 97 -13.48 0.01 -21.00
N MET A 98 -13.88 1.26 -20.78
CA MET A 98 -15.26 1.69 -20.95
C MET A 98 -15.52 2.05 -22.41
N PRO A 99 -16.40 1.32 -23.13
CA PRO A 99 -16.79 1.70 -24.48
C PRO A 99 -17.53 3.04 -24.43
N ALA A 100 -17.30 3.91 -25.43
CA ALA A 100 -17.88 5.25 -25.51
C ALA A 100 -19.42 5.26 -25.41
N GLU A 101 -20.06 4.15 -25.73
CA GLU A 101 -21.52 3.94 -25.75
C GLU A 101 -22.14 3.76 -24.35
N TYR A 102 -21.36 3.48 -23.31
CA TYR A 102 -21.89 3.38 -21.94
C TYR A 102 -22.09 4.79 -21.35
N SER A 103 -23.07 5.51 -21.86
CA SER A 103 -23.50 6.80 -21.32
C SER A 103 -23.79 6.70 -19.81
N LEU A 104 -22.95 7.37 -19.01
CA LEU A 104 -23.19 8.02 -17.70
C LEU A 104 -24.17 7.42 -16.66
N ASP A 105 -24.61 6.17 -16.79
CA ASP A 105 -25.46 5.52 -15.79
C ASP A 105 -24.63 5.29 -14.52
N LYS A 106 -24.95 6.08 -13.49
CA LYS A 106 -24.25 6.11 -12.21
C LYS A 106 -24.10 4.71 -11.60
N GLN A 107 -25.06 3.81 -11.76
CA GLN A 107 -24.97 2.46 -11.19
C GLN A 107 -23.99 1.58 -11.96
N ILE A 108 -23.96 1.70 -13.29
CA ILE A 108 -23.01 0.98 -14.15
C ILE A 108 -21.59 1.50 -13.90
N LEU A 109 -21.41 2.82 -13.80
CA LEU A 109 -20.12 3.47 -13.49
C LEU A 109 -19.55 2.94 -12.16
N LEU A 110 -20.35 2.96 -11.08
CA LEU A 110 -19.90 2.57 -9.74
C LEU A 110 -19.55 1.08 -9.64
N ARG A 111 -20.36 0.20 -10.26
CA ARG A 111 -20.10 -1.24 -10.29
C ARG A 111 -18.86 -1.58 -11.10
N LYS A 112 -18.70 -1.00 -12.28
CA LYS A 112 -17.55 -1.26 -13.15
C LYS A 112 -16.25 -0.68 -12.59
N MET A 113 -16.27 0.50 -11.97
CA MET A 113 -15.08 1.09 -11.35
C MET A 113 -14.50 0.19 -10.25
N SER A 114 -15.36 -0.41 -9.43
CA SER A 114 -14.97 -1.36 -8.40
C SER A 114 -14.30 -2.62 -8.96
N PHE A 115 -14.84 -3.19 -10.04
CA PHE A 115 -14.27 -4.34 -10.72
C PHE A 115 -12.93 -4.02 -11.40
N CYS A 116 -12.82 -2.84 -12.02
CA CYS A 116 -11.59 -2.36 -12.63
C CYS A 116 -10.45 -2.22 -11.61
N MET A 117 -10.78 -1.95 -10.34
CA MET A 117 -9.80 -1.93 -9.27
C MET A 117 -9.16 -3.30 -9.06
N ILE A 118 -9.94 -4.39 -9.02
CA ILE A 118 -9.38 -5.74 -8.89
C ILE A 118 -8.45 -6.02 -10.06
N ILE A 119 -8.90 -5.83 -11.30
CA ILE A 119 -8.10 -6.09 -12.50
C ILE A 119 -6.79 -5.31 -12.47
N ALA A 120 -6.86 -4.03 -12.12
CA ALA A 120 -5.70 -3.17 -12.00
C ALA A 120 -4.67 -3.75 -11.01
N HIS A 121 -5.12 -4.16 -9.82
CA HIS A 121 -4.23 -4.66 -8.77
C HIS A 121 -3.69 -6.08 -9.03
N VAL A 122 -4.48 -6.96 -9.68
CA VAL A 122 -4.05 -8.32 -10.02
C VAL A 122 -3.05 -8.31 -11.17
N HIS A 123 -3.38 -7.63 -12.28
CA HIS A 123 -2.70 -7.88 -13.56
C HIS A 123 -1.68 -6.83 -13.96
N LEU A 124 -1.83 -5.58 -13.48
CA LEU A 124 -1.12 -4.45 -14.07
C LEU A 124 -0.17 -3.75 -13.10
N TYR A 125 -0.56 -3.70 -11.83
CA TYR A 125 -0.02 -2.71 -10.91
C TYR A 125 0.44 -3.33 -9.61
N VAL A 126 -0.28 -3.08 -8.52
CA VAL A 126 0.24 -3.20 -7.16
C VAL A 126 0.78 -4.60 -6.84
N GLY A 127 0.07 -5.67 -7.22
CA GLY A 127 0.57 -7.03 -7.03
C GLY A 127 1.90 -7.27 -7.76
N PRO A 128 1.95 -7.10 -9.11
CA PRO A 128 3.17 -7.20 -9.89
C PRO A 128 4.31 -6.28 -9.40
N GLU A 129 4.01 -5.03 -9.06
CA GLU A 129 4.98 -4.05 -8.55
C GLU A 129 5.59 -4.53 -7.23
N ILE A 130 4.77 -4.89 -6.23
CA ILE A 130 5.26 -5.42 -4.95
C ILE A 130 6.16 -6.64 -5.18
N TRP A 131 5.70 -7.60 -5.98
CA TRP A 131 6.48 -8.83 -6.24
C TRP A 131 7.82 -8.53 -6.92
N LYS A 132 7.83 -7.61 -7.89
CA LYS A 132 9.05 -7.21 -8.59
C LYS A 132 10.00 -6.43 -7.70
N ASP A 133 9.51 -5.42 -7.00
CA ASP A 133 10.34 -4.49 -6.22
C ASP A 133 10.94 -5.16 -4.96
N THR A 134 10.27 -6.22 -4.47
CA THR A 134 10.78 -7.10 -3.39
C THR A 134 11.65 -8.26 -3.88
N ALA A 135 11.82 -8.43 -5.19
CA ALA A 135 12.43 -9.62 -5.77
C ALA A 135 11.80 -10.93 -5.23
N GLY A 136 10.47 -10.94 -5.01
CA GLY A 136 9.72 -12.09 -4.53
C GLY A 136 9.84 -12.40 -3.02
N LYS A 137 10.48 -11.53 -2.23
CA LYS A 137 10.75 -11.74 -0.80
C LYS A 137 9.61 -11.29 0.13
N VAL A 138 8.44 -10.96 -0.39
CA VAL A 138 7.31 -10.57 0.45
C VAL A 138 6.70 -11.80 1.14
N ASP A 139 6.52 -11.74 2.46
CA ASP A 139 5.97 -12.84 3.28
C ASP A 139 4.54 -12.53 3.76
N ILE A 140 4.29 -11.29 4.15
CA ILE A 140 3.00 -10.85 4.70
C ILE A 140 2.54 -9.58 3.98
N PHE A 141 1.32 -9.54 3.48
CA PHE A 141 0.69 -8.35 2.90
C PHE A 141 -0.45 -7.83 3.78
N VAL A 142 -0.36 -6.59 4.25
CA VAL A 142 -1.35 -5.97 5.13
C VAL A 142 -2.05 -4.81 4.41
N ALA A 143 -3.38 -4.87 4.32
CA ALA A 143 -4.18 -3.80 3.74
C ALA A 143 -5.60 -3.72 4.33
N GLY A 144 -6.04 -2.51 4.65
CA GLY A 144 -7.42 -2.24 5.02
C GLY A 144 -8.42 -2.39 3.88
N SER A 145 -9.62 -2.86 4.20
CA SER A 145 -10.66 -3.10 3.19
C SER A 145 -11.68 -1.96 3.15
N GLY A 146 -11.73 -1.26 2.00
CA GLY A 146 -12.82 -0.34 1.65
C GLY A 146 -13.78 -0.98 0.65
N THR A 147 -13.47 -0.90 -0.64
CA THR A 147 -14.23 -1.59 -1.70
C THR A 147 -13.92 -3.08 -1.82
N GLY A 148 -12.88 -3.56 -1.12
CA GLY A 148 -12.30 -4.91 -1.22
C GLY A 148 -11.30 -5.11 -2.37
N GLY A 149 -11.24 -4.20 -3.35
CA GLY A 149 -10.47 -4.42 -4.58
C GLY A 149 -8.96 -4.57 -4.39
N THR A 150 -8.36 -3.84 -3.44
CA THR A 150 -6.92 -3.95 -3.14
C THR A 150 -6.60 -5.28 -2.46
N VAL A 151 -7.27 -5.61 -1.36
CA VAL A 151 -7.05 -6.86 -0.61
C VAL A 151 -7.21 -8.07 -1.53
N SER A 152 -8.31 -8.11 -2.28
CA SER A 152 -8.57 -9.24 -3.17
C SER A 152 -7.67 -9.26 -4.39
N GLY A 153 -7.41 -8.11 -5.01
CA GLY A 153 -6.58 -8.08 -6.22
C GLY A 153 -5.11 -8.38 -5.95
N VAL A 154 -4.54 -7.72 -4.94
CA VAL A 154 -3.14 -7.95 -4.55
C VAL A 154 -2.99 -9.33 -3.92
N GLY A 155 -3.90 -9.72 -3.02
CA GLY A 155 -3.88 -11.03 -2.37
C GLY A 155 -3.91 -12.18 -3.38
N LYS A 156 -4.78 -12.12 -4.40
CA LYS A 156 -4.79 -13.10 -5.50
C LYS A 156 -3.45 -13.19 -6.21
N TYR A 157 -2.90 -12.05 -6.65
CA TYR A 157 -1.64 -12.05 -7.38
C TYR A 157 -0.49 -12.60 -6.55
N LEU A 158 -0.36 -12.14 -5.31
CA LEU A 158 0.73 -12.55 -4.43
C LEU A 158 0.61 -14.03 -4.04
N LYS A 159 -0.59 -14.54 -3.72
CA LYS A 159 -0.78 -15.99 -3.45
C LYS A 159 -0.57 -16.87 -4.68
N MET A 160 -0.85 -16.38 -5.89
CA MET A 160 -0.46 -17.10 -7.12
C MET A 160 1.07 -17.23 -7.28
N LYS A 161 1.83 -16.25 -6.79
CA LYS A 161 3.29 -16.26 -6.86
C LYS A 161 3.94 -17.02 -5.71
N ASN A 162 3.39 -16.88 -4.50
CA ASN A 162 3.80 -17.58 -3.30
C ASN A 162 2.56 -17.97 -2.49
N PRO A 163 2.09 -19.24 -2.55
CA PRO A 163 0.93 -19.70 -1.80
C PRO A 163 1.08 -19.61 -0.27
N ALA A 164 2.33 -19.58 0.25
CA ALA A 164 2.61 -19.44 1.67
C ALA A 164 2.48 -18.00 2.19
N LEU A 165 2.37 -17.02 1.29
CA LEU A 165 2.21 -15.61 1.64
C LEU A 165 0.92 -15.39 2.42
N LYS A 166 1.02 -14.65 3.53
CA LYS A 166 -0.12 -14.28 4.36
C LYS A 166 -0.71 -12.95 3.89
N VAL A 167 -2.03 -12.88 3.79
CA VAL A 167 -2.80 -11.68 3.47
C VAL A 167 -3.64 -11.33 4.68
N ILE A 168 -3.40 -10.13 5.20
CA ILE A 168 -4.04 -9.61 6.41
C ILE A 168 -4.93 -8.44 6.03
N CYS A 169 -6.23 -8.61 6.29
CA CYS A 169 -7.23 -7.60 6.05
C CYS A 169 -7.40 -6.73 7.31
N VAL A 170 -7.37 -5.41 7.15
CA VAL A 170 -7.59 -4.48 8.26
C VAL A 170 -9.00 -3.91 8.20
N GLU A 171 -9.70 -3.89 9.33
CA GLU A 171 -11.00 -3.24 9.46
C GLU A 171 -11.15 -2.43 10.76
N PRO A 172 -12.10 -1.48 10.82
CA PRO A 172 -12.34 -0.70 12.03
C PRO A 172 -12.90 -1.58 13.16
N ALA A 173 -12.30 -1.50 14.34
CA ALA A 173 -12.78 -2.22 15.53
C ALA A 173 -14.19 -1.80 15.93
N GLU A 174 -14.58 -0.55 15.66
CA GLU A 174 -15.92 -0.04 15.94
C GLU A 174 -16.97 -0.57 14.95
N SER A 175 -16.55 -1.01 13.75
CA SER A 175 -17.44 -1.51 12.69
C SER A 175 -16.87 -2.78 12.02
N PRO A 176 -16.70 -3.89 12.76
CA PRO A 176 -15.94 -5.06 12.30
C PRO A 176 -16.84 -6.03 11.51
N VAL A 177 -17.38 -5.56 10.39
CA VAL A 177 -18.40 -6.28 9.62
C VAL A 177 -17.83 -7.50 8.91
N ILE A 178 -16.56 -7.48 8.50
CA ILE A 178 -15.91 -8.62 7.85
C ILE A 178 -15.67 -9.74 8.86
N SER A 179 -15.38 -9.41 10.12
CA SER A 179 -15.30 -10.36 11.24
C SER A 179 -16.67 -10.84 11.76
N GLY A 180 -17.79 -10.43 11.14
CA GLY A 180 -19.14 -10.83 11.55
C GLY A 180 -19.78 -9.96 12.65
N GLY A 181 -19.16 -8.84 13.02
CA GLY A 181 -19.73 -7.86 13.93
C GLY A 181 -20.78 -6.96 13.29
N LYS A 182 -21.29 -6.00 14.07
CA LYS A 182 -22.32 -5.05 13.61
C LYS A 182 -21.69 -3.82 12.95
N PRO A 183 -22.31 -3.27 11.89
CA PRO A 183 -21.88 -2.00 11.33
C PRO A 183 -22.11 -0.86 12.33
N SER A 184 -21.13 0.03 12.45
CA SER A 184 -21.22 1.24 13.27
C SER A 184 -20.45 2.40 12.63
N ARG A 185 -20.62 3.59 13.19
CA ARG A 185 -19.84 4.77 12.80
C ARG A 185 -18.42 4.65 13.35
N HIS A 186 -17.43 4.95 12.52
CA HIS A 186 -16.01 5.00 12.88
C HIS A 186 -15.33 6.17 12.17
N LYS A 187 -14.10 6.51 12.58
CA LYS A 187 -13.37 7.67 12.04
C LYS A 187 -12.25 7.30 11.06
N ILE A 188 -12.06 6.02 10.75
CA ILE A 188 -11.04 5.53 9.82
C ILE A 188 -11.52 5.68 8.38
N GLN A 189 -11.19 6.80 7.73
CA GLN A 189 -11.65 7.09 6.37
C GLN A 189 -11.04 6.14 5.32
N GLY A 190 -11.86 5.69 4.38
CA GLY A 190 -11.45 4.88 3.23
C GLY A 190 -11.54 3.36 3.41
N VAL A 191 -11.87 2.88 4.61
CA VAL A 191 -12.07 1.46 4.94
C VAL A 191 -13.40 1.27 5.68
N GLY A 192 -13.86 0.02 5.82
CA GLY A 192 -15.02 -0.34 6.65
C GLY A 192 -16.34 0.30 6.20
N PRO A 193 -16.87 0.00 5.00
CA PRO A 193 -18.08 0.67 4.49
C PRO A 193 -19.39 0.28 5.22
N GLY A 194 -19.34 -0.52 6.29
CA GLY A 194 -20.51 -0.97 7.03
C GLY A 194 -21.23 -2.18 6.41
N PHE A 195 -20.63 -2.83 5.42
CA PHE A 195 -21.09 -4.08 4.81
C PHE A 195 -19.89 -4.82 4.19
N VAL A 196 -20.01 -6.13 3.95
CA VAL A 196 -18.99 -6.90 3.21
C VAL A 196 -19.10 -6.57 1.71
N PRO A 197 -18.10 -5.92 1.08
CA PRO A 197 -18.20 -5.55 -0.33
C PRO A 197 -18.22 -6.77 -1.24
N LYS A 198 -19.04 -6.74 -2.29
CA LYS A 198 -19.09 -7.85 -3.29
C LYS A 198 -17.77 -8.10 -4.01
N ASN A 199 -16.87 -7.11 -4.06
CA ASN A 199 -15.56 -7.26 -4.67
C ASN A 199 -14.50 -7.83 -3.71
N LEU A 200 -14.84 -7.92 -2.41
CA LEU A 200 -13.96 -8.56 -1.44
C LEU A 200 -14.09 -10.07 -1.59
N ASP A 201 -13.12 -10.66 -2.25
CA ASP A 201 -12.84 -12.09 -2.14
C ASP A 201 -12.24 -12.36 -0.77
N THR A 202 -13.01 -13.01 0.11
CA THR A 202 -12.57 -13.37 1.46
C THR A 202 -11.70 -14.62 1.48
N SER A 203 -11.70 -15.44 0.42
CA SER A 203 -10.91 -16.68 0.37
C SER A 203 -9.40 -16.43 0.32
N VAL A 204 -8.98 -15.22 -0.06
CA VAL A 204 -7.57 -14.84 -0.08
C VAL A 204 -7.07 -14.29 1.25
N ILE A 205 -7.96 -14.08 2.24
CA ILE A 205 -7.62 -13.47 3.53
C ILE A 205 -7.26 -14.57 4.51
N ASP A 206 -6.06 -14.53 5.09
CA ASP A 206 -5.64 -15.47 6.13
C ASP A 206 -6.02 -14.96 7.53
N GLU A 207 -6.01 -13.65 7.73
CA GLU A 207 -6.32 -13.03 9.03
C GLU A 207 -7.01 -11.67 8.86
N ILE A 208 -7.90 -11.34 9.80
CA ILE A 208 -8.54 -10.03 9.89
C ILE A 208 -8.11 -9.36 11.19
N ILE A 209 -7.49 -8.19 11.09
CA ILE A 209 -7.07 -7.39 12.25
C ILE A 209 -8.00 -6.20 12.41
N THR A 210 -8.56 -6.06 13.61
CA THR A 210 -9.36 -4.90 13.98
C THR A 210 -8.49 -3.80 14.58
N VAL A 211 -8.75 -2.56 14.16
CA VAL A 211 -7.99 -1.38 14.60
C VAL A 211 -8.96 -0.27 15.01
N THR A 212 -8.74 0.31 16.19
CA THR A 212 -9.54 1.45 16.65
C THR A 212 -9.15 2.72 15.88
N ALA A 213 -10.06 3.68 15.78
CA ALA A 213 -9.75 4.96 15.17
C ALA A 213 -8.63 5.72 15.90
N GLU A 214 -8.49 5.49 17.21
CA GLU A 214 -7.45 6.08 18.05
C GLU A 214 -6.07 5.51 17.71
N ASP A 215 -5.95 4.18 17.63
CA ASP A 215 -4.72 3.49 17.20
C ASP A 215 -4.32 3.94 15.79
N ALA A 216 -5.29 4.00 14.88
CA ALA A 216 -5.07 4.41 13.50
C ALA A 216 -4.55 5.85 13.41
N MET A 217 -5.16 6.78 14.16
CA MET A 217 -4.72 8.18 14.18
C MET A 217 -3.35 8.35 14.86
N ALA A 218 -3.08 7.60 15.93
CA ALA A 218 -1.78 7.61 16.60
C ALA A 218 -0.67 7.16 15.65
N ASN A 219 -0.86 6.04 14.96
CA ASN A 219 0.11 5.49 14.01
C ASN A 219 0.26 6.35 12.73
N ALA A 220 -0.80 7.00 12.25
CA ALA A 220 -0.67 7.98 11.16
C ALA A 220 0.23 9.17 11.56
N LYS A 221 0.13 9.63 12.82
CA LYS A 221 1.03 10.68 13.35
C LYS A 221 2.47 10.19 13.51
N ARG A 222 2.66 8.92 13.85
CA ARG A 222 3.99 8.29 13.88
C ARG A 222 4.61 8.25 12.50
N LEU A 223 3.89 7.79 11.48
CA LEU A 223 4.38 7.83 10.10
C LEU A 223 4.81 9.24 9.66
N ALA A 224 4.08 10.27 10.05
CA ALA A 224 4.46 11.65 9.74
C ALA A 224 5.71 12.13 10.51
N ARG A 225 5.78 11.89 11.82
CA ARG A 225 6.85 12.40 12.70
C ARG A 225 8.13 11.57 12.63
N GLU A 226 7.95 10.26 12.65
CA GLU A 226 9.00 9.27 12.72
C GLU A 226 9.44 8.89 11.33
N GLU A 227 8.60 8.86 10.28
CA GLU A 227 9.06 8.45 8.93
C GLU A 227 9.08 9.59 7.90
N GLY A 228 8.50 10.75 8.22
CA GLY A 228 8.35 11.86 7.26
C GLY A 228 7.25 11.58 6.21
N LEU A 229 6.41 10.57 6.44
CA LEU A 229 5.37 10.13 5.52
C LEU A 229 4.02 10.77 5.91
N LEU A 230 3.58 11.74 5.13
CA LEU A 230 2.30 12.44 5.32
C LEU A 230 1.15 11.61 4.74
N VAL A 231 0.59 10.73 5.57
CA VAL A 231 -0.46 9.77 5.17
C VAL A 231 -1.78 9.95 5.93
N GLY A 232 -2.84 9.32 5.42
CA GLY A 232 -4.17 9.32 6.04
C GLY A 232 -4.34 8.32 7.19
N ILE A 233 -5.51 8.38 7.84
CA ILE A 233 -5.84 7.54 9.01
C ILE A 233 -5.83 6.05 8.66
N SER A 234 -6.30 5.65 7.47
CA SER A 234 -6.27 4.24 7.02
C SER A 234 -4.86 3.67 6.90
N SER A 235 -3.86 4.49 6.54
CA SER A 235 -2.45 4.08 6.53
C SER A 235 -1.91 3.85 7.93
N GLY A 236 -2.30 4.71 8.88
CA GLY A 236 -2.03 4.47 10.29
C GLY A 236 -2.73 3.20 10.81
N ALA A 237 -3.92 2.88 10.32
CA ALA A 237 -4.61 1.64 10.67
C ALA A 237 -3.82 0.41 10.19
N ASN A 238 -3.32 0.45 8.94
CA ASN A 238 -2.51 -0.64 8.41
C ASN A 238 -1.19 -0.80 9.18
N LEU A 239 -0.51 0.30 9.56
CA LEU A 239 0.68 0.23 10.40
C LEU A 239 0.37 -0.39 11.77
N ALA A 240 -0.72 0.05 12.41
CA ALA A 240 -1.16 -0.51 13.69
C ALA A 240 -1.40 -2.03 13.58
N ALA A 241 -1.99 -2.48 12.47
CA ALA A 241 -2.18 -3.91 12.21
C ALA A 241 -0.84 -4.65 12.03
N CYS A 242 0.11 -4.11 11.27
CA CYS A 242 1.45 -4.70 11.14
C CYS A 242 2.13 -4.90 12.51
N LEU A 243 2.08 -3.89 13.37
CA LEU A 243 2.66 -3.96 14.71
C LEU A 243 1.95 -4.99 15.60
N LYS A 244 0.62 -5.11 15.51
CA LYS A 244 -0.16 -6.14 16.23
C LYS A 244 0.18 -7.55 15.77
N VAL A 245 0.32 -7.75 14.45
CA VAL A 245 0.69 -9.03 13.85
C VAL A 245 2.09 -9.46 14.30
N TYR A 246 3.05 -8.54 14.27
CA TYR A 246 4.39 -8.79 14.77
C TYR A 246 4.39 -9.17 16.26
N ALA A 247 3.67 -8.40 17.09
CA ALA A 247 3.57 -8.68 18.52
C ALA A 247 2.90 -10.04 18.84
N ALA A 248 1.91 -10.45 18.04
CA ALA A 248 1.23 -11.74 18.21
C ALA A 248 2.08 -12.94 17.76
N ALA A 249 2.95 -12.75 16.76
CA ALA A 249 3.75 -13.83 16.18
C ALA A 249 4.92 -14.28 17.06
N ASN A 250 5.28 -13.56 18.14
CA ASN A 250 6.52 -13.78 18.92
C ASN A 250 7.73 -14.04 18.01
N SER A 251 7.74 -13.41 16.84
CA SER A 251 8.59 -13.83 15.73
C SER A 251 10.01 -13.31 15.95
N ASN A 252 10.91 -14.20 16.36
CA ASN A 252 12.37 -13.99 16.32
C ASN A 252 12.94 -13.98 14.88
N SER A 253 12.12 -13.76 13.86
CA SER A 253 12.43 -14.06 12.45
C SER A 253 12.52 -12.81 11.58
N SER A 254 13.45 -12.84 10.62
CA SER A 254 13.72 -11.86 9.56
C SER A 254 12.59 -11.77 8.51
N ASP A 255 11.33 -11.77 8.95
CA ASP A 255 10.16 -11.78 8.07
C ASP A 255 9.96 -10.39 7.42
N TRP A 256 9.55 -10.40 6.15
CA TRP A 256 9.20 -9.18 5.42
C TRP A 256 7.71 -8.89 5.54
N ILE A 257 7.39 -7.91 6.38
CA ILE A 257 6.03 -7.42 6.58
C ILE A 257 5.76 -6.28 5.61
N TYR A 258 4.90 -6.52 4.64
CA TYR A 258 4.49 -5.51 3.67
C TYR A 258 3.28 -4.74 4.13
N LEU A 259 3.47 -3.43 4.21
CA LEU A 259 2.47 -2.46 4.56
C LEU A 259 1.96 -1.75 3.31
N TYR A 260 0.68 -1.91 3.02
CA TYR A 260 0.05 -1.10 1.98
C TYR A 260 -0.30 0.28 2.55
N LEU A 261 0.37 1.36 2.12
CA LEU A 261 0.05 2.70 2.60
C LEU A 261 -0.97 3.34 1.66
N PHE A 262 -2.20 3.46 2.16
CA PHE A 262 -3.23 4.21 1.47
C PHE A 262 -2.87 5.68 1.35
N SER A 263 -3.56 6.31 0.42
CA SER A 263 -3.78 7.73 0.50
C SER A 263 -5.26 8.02 0.35
N ILE A 264 -5.80 8.71 1.34
CA ILE A 264 -6.83 9.69 1.11
C ILE A 264 -6.22 11.01 1.56
N PHE A 265 -5.85 11.83 0.58
CA PHE A 265 -5.28 13.14 0.85
C PHE A 265 -6.40 14.02 1.39
N ILE A 266 -6.50 14.15 2.72
CA ILE A 266 -7.16 15.29 3.36
C ILE A 266 -6.08 15.97 4.20
N LEU A 267 -5.29 16.82 3.54
CA LEU A 267 -4.35 17.77 4.15
C LEU A 267 -4.96 18.52 5.35
N PHE A 268 -6.28 18.69 5.36
CA PHE A 268 -6.97 19.49 6.36
C PHE A 268 -6.77 19.02 7.80
N ASN A 269 -6.71 17.70 8.10
CA ASN A 269 -6.68 17.28 9.51
C ASN A 269 -5.27 17.27 10.12
N VAL A 270 -4.24 16.88 9.37
CA VAL A 270 -2.86 16.88 9.89
C VAL A 270 -2.27 18.29 9.90
N SER A 271 -2.50 19.09 8.84
CA SER A 271 -2.05 20.49 8.81
C SER A 271 -2.73 21.33 9.88
N ARG A 272 -4.05 21.17 10.08
CA ARG A 272 -4.78 21.84 11.16
C ARG A 272 -4.27 21.41 12.53
N TRP A 273 -3.99 20.12 12.74
CA TRP A 273 -3.44 19.66 14.01
C TRP A 273 -2.01 20.14 14.27
N LEU A 274 -1.14 20.16 13.24
CA LEU A 274 0.20 20.76 13.34
C LEU A 274 0.10 22.26 13.64
N HIS A 275 -0.88 22.94 13.03
CA HIS A 275 -1.15 24.34 13.28
C HIS A 275 -1.67 24.59 14.70
N GLU A 276 -2.62 23.79 15.19
CA GLU A 276 -3.18 23.86 16.55
C GLU A 276 -2.11 23.61 17.63
N LYS A 277 -1.13 22.74 17.37
CA LYS A 277 0.03 22.57 18.26
C LYS A 277 0.95 23.78 18.26
N ARG A 278 1.13 24.45 17.11
CA ARG A 278 1.95 25.66 17.00
C ARG A 278 1.31 26.86 17.69
N THR A 279 -0.02 26.90 17.79
CA THR A 279 -0.77 27.98 18.44
C THR A 279 -1.04 27.75 19.92
N LYS A 280 -1.17 26.50 20.38
CA LYS A 280 -1.37 26.16 21.80
C LYS A 280 -0.07 25.95 22.60
N GLY A 281 1.08 26.08 21.95
CA GLY A 281 2.40 26.02 22.58
C GLY A 281 3.06 27.39 22.80
N ARG A 282 2.28 28.47 22.77
CA ARG A 282 2.68 29.83 23.15
C ARG A 282 1.82 30.29 24.31
#